data_AF-A0AAD0EVJ3-F1
#
_entry.id   AF-A0AAD0EVJ3-F1
#
_cell.length_a   1.000
_cell.length_b   1.000
_cell.length_c   1.000
_cell.angle_alpha   90.00
_cell.angle_beta   90.00
_cell.angle_gamma   90.00
#
_symmetry.space_group_name_H-M   'P 1'
#
loop_
_entity.id
_entity.type
_entity.pdbx_description
1 polymer ?
#
loop_
_entity_poly.entity_id
_entity_poly.type
_entity_poly.pdbx_seq_one_letter_code
_entity_poly.pdbx_strand_id
1 'polypeptide(L)' 'MNSEAVFADEPAATLDSANRSRIIALLFGLNCDSESTIVTVTHDASLNDQHDRIIKLQRKA' A
#
# COMPACT_ATOMS: atom_id res chain seq x y z
N MET A 1 16.99 -8.81 2.39
CA MET A 1 16.35 -8.47 1.11
C MET A 1 16.11 -6.97 1.13
N ASN A 2 16.87 -6.20 0.36
CA ASN A 2 16.46 -4.83 0.00
C ASN A 2 15.88 -4.93 -1.41
N SER A 3 14.56 -4.84 -1.54
CA SER A 3 13.90 -4.74 -2.85
C SER A 3 13.75 -3.27 -3.19
N GLU A 4 14.17 -2.90 -4.39
CA GLU A 4 14.00 -1.54 -4.93
C GLU A 4 12.51 -1.19 -5.15
N ALA A 5 11.66 -2.21 -5.34
CA ALA A 5 10.22 -2.03 -5.49
C ALA A 5 9.40 -3.17 -4.84
N VAL A 6 8.28 -2.79 -4.20
CA VAL A 6 7.28 -3.70 -3.62
C VAL A 6 5.94 -3.47 -4.32
N PHE A 7 5.37 -4.56 -4.83
CA PHE A 7 4.05 -4.59 -5.44
C PHE A 7 3.11 -5.38 -4.54
N ALA A 8 2.01 -4.78 -4.11
CA ALA A 8 1.06 -5.42 -3.22
C ALA A 8 -0.37 -5.29 -3.74
N ASP A 9 -0.98 -6.42 -4.08
CA ASP A 9 -2.39 -6.48 -4.46
C ASP A 9 -3.23 -6.76 -3.20
N GLU A 10 -4.07 -5.81 -2.82
CA GLU A 10 -4.93 -5.85 -1.64
C GLU A 10 -4.21 -6.30 -0.34
N PRO A 11 -3.14 -5.60 0.09
CA PRO A 11 -2.19 -6.07 1.11
C PRO A 11 -2.79 -6.36 2.49
N ALA A 12 -4.00 -5.90 2.77
CA ALA A 12 -4.65 -6.02 4.08
C ALA A 12 -6.14 -6.38 4.01
N ALA A 13 -6.62 -6.90 2.88
CA ALA A 13 -8.05 -7.17 2.68
C ALA A 13 -8.64 -8.20 3.67
N THR A 14 -7.85 -9.16 4.14
CA THR A 14 -8.30 -10.23 5.06
C THR A 14 -8.10 -9.91 6.54
N LEU A 15 -7.52 -8.76 6.87
CA LEU A 15 -7.20 -8.38 8.25
C LEU A 15 -8.32 -7.54 8.86
N ASP A 16 -8.52 -7.69 10.17
CA ASP A 16 -9.30 -6.73 10.96
C ASP A 16 -8.64 -5.35 10.96
N SER A 17 -9.40 -4.33 11.36
CA SER A 17 -8.96 -2.93 11.28
C SER A 17 -7.67 -2.65 12.05
N ALA A 18 -7.48 -3.24 13.22
CA ALA A 18 -6.28 -3.02 14.03
C ALA A 18 -5.05 -3.64 13.38
N ASN A 19 -5.17 -4.87 12.88
CA ASN A 19 -4.09 -5.55 12.19
C ASN A 19 -3.76 -4.91 10.83
N ARG A 20 -4.79 -4.42 10.11
CA ARG A 20 -4.63 -3.65 8.86
C ARG A 20 -3.77 -2.41 9.09
N SER A 21 -4.13 -1.56 10.05
CA SER A 21 -3.36 -0.34 10.34
C SER A 21 -1.91 -0.65 10.70
N ARG A 22 -1.67 -1.73 11.44
CA ARG A 22 -0.31 -2.14 11.83
C ARG A 22 0.53 -2.61 10.64
N ILE A 23 -0.01 -3.48 9.79
CA ILE A 23 0.70 -3.98 8.60
C ILE A 23 1.02 -2.85 7.63
N ILE A 24 0.05 -1.96 7.42
CA ILE A 24 0.20 -0.79 6.56
C ILE A 24 1.30 0.15 7.10
N ALA A 25 1.28 0.46 8.40
CA ALA A 25 2.31 1.30 9.01
C ALA A 25 3.72 0.67 8.88
N LEU A 26 3.84 -0.65 9.01
CA LEU A 26 5.10 -1.35 8.78
C LEU A 26 5.54 -1.27 7.32
N LEU A 27 4.61 -1.47 6.38
CA LEU A 27 4.89 -1.44 4.94
C LEU A 27 5.42 -0.06 4.51
N PHE A 28 4.78 1.02 4.95
CA PHE A 28 5.23 2.39 4.65
C PHE A 28 6.46 2.83 5.46
N GLY A 29 6.60 2.33 6.70
CA GLY A 29 7.85 2.53 7.46
C GLY A 29 9.05 1.93 6.73
N LEU A 30 8.91 0.70 6.22
CA LEU A 30 9.93 0.04 5.42
C LEU A 30 10.22 0.82 4.13
N ASN A 31 9.19 1.38 3.48
CA ASN A 31 9.38 2.22 2.30
C ASN A 31 10.31 3.40 2.57
N CYS A 32 10.03 4.13 3.65
CA CYS A 32 10.80 5.29 4.07
C CYS A 32 12.25 4.91 4.45
N ASP A 33 12.44 3.81 5.17
CA ASP A 33 13.76 3.39 5.66
C ASP A 33 14.66 2.81 4.56
N SER A 34 14.06 2.20 3.53
CA SER A 34 14.79 1.48 2.47
C SER A 34 14.90 2.24 1.15
N GLU A 35 14.35 3.46 1.07
CA GLU A 35 14.22 4.24 -0.18
C GLU A 35 13.62 3.41 -1.34
N SER A 36 12.75 2.46 -1.00
CA SER A 36 12.11 1.60 -2.00
C SER A 36 10.93 2.32 -2.66
N THR A 37 10.34 1.72 -3.69
CA THR A 37 9.06 2.17 -4.26
C THR A 37 7.96 1.21 -3.87
N ILE A 38 6.81 1.71 -3.39
CA ILE A 38 5.63 0.89 -3.12
C ILE A 38 4.52 1.20 -4.11
N VAL A 39 3.98 0.15 -4.73
CA VAL A 39 2.77 0.20 -5.55
C VAL A 39 1.75 -0.73 -4.93
N THR A 40 0.62 -0.17 -4.49
CA THR A 40 -0.50 -0.97 -3.98
C THR A 40 -1.72 -0.88 -4.89
N VAL A 41 -2.46 -1.98 -4.98
CA VAL A 41 -3.82 -2.00 -5.54
C VAL A 41 -4.77 -2.22 -4.37
N THR A 42 -5.74 -1.33 -4.21
CA THR A 42 -6.72 -1.47 -3.13
C THR A 42 -8.04 -0.77 -3.44
N HIS A 43 -9.13 -1.29 -2.89
CA HIS A 43 -10.42 -0.61 -2.78
C HIS A 43 -10.53 0.26 -1.51
N ASP A 44 -9.55 0.22 -0.60
CA ASP A 44 -9.57 0.94 0.66
C ASP A 44 -9.03 2.36 0.52
N ALA A 45 -9.95 3.33 0.42
CA ALA A 45 -9.59 4.74 0.31
C ALA A 45 -8.94 5.33 1.58
N SER A 46 -8.98 4.64 2.72
CA SER A 46 -8.29 5.11 3.94
C SER A 46 -6.77 5.09 3.82
N LEU A 47 -6.24 4.39 2.83
CA LEU A 47 -4.80 4.33 2.54
C LEU A 47 -4.31 5.49 1.67
N ASN A 48 -5.20 6.32 1.16
CA ASN A 48 -4.83 7.38 0.21
C ASN A 48 -3.81 8.37 0.79
N ASP A 49 -3.96 8.72 2.07
CA ASP A 49 -3.10 9.72 2.74
C ASP A 49 -1.67 9.20 2.98
N GLN A 50 -1.43 7.91 2.82
CA GLN A 50 -0.10 7.29 2.97
C GLN A 50 0.66 7.15 1.65
N HIS A 51 0.04 7.49 0.52
CA HIS A 51 0.67 7.42 -0.79
C HIS A 51 0.93 8.82 -1.35
N ASP A 52 2.08 9.00 -2.00
CA ASP A 52 2.39 10.26 -2.70
C ASP A 52 1.48 10.50 -3.91
N ARG A 53 0.95 9.44 -4.51
CA ARG A 53 0.17 9.48 -5.74
C ARG A 53 -0.95 8.45 -5.72
N ILE A 54 -2.13 8.88 -6.18
CA ILE A 54 -3.31 8.02 -6.35
C ILE A 54 -3.65 7.92 -7.84
N ILE A 55 -3.70 6.70 -8.36
CA ILE A 55 -4.12 6.40 -9.73
C ILE A 55 -5.47 5.69 -9.68
N LYS A 56 -6.52 6.34 -10.18
CA LYS A 56 -7.85 5.74 -10.30
C LYS A 56 -7.98 5.03 -11.65
N LEU A 57 -8.14 3.72 -11.63
CA LEU A 57 -8.37 2.91 -12.83
C LEU A 57 -9.87 2.78 -13.09
N GLN A 58 -10.29 2.95 -14.34
CA GLN A 58 -11.66 2.75 -14.78
C GLN A 58 -11.65 1.93 -16.07
N ARG A 59 -12.49 0.89 -16.13
CA ARG A 59 -12.69 0.14 -17.37
C ARG A 59 -13.55 0.98 -18.31
N LYS A 60 -13.01 1.39 -19.47
CA LYS A 60 -13.84 1.92 -20.55
C LYS A 60 -14.74 0.81 -21.08
N ALA A 61 -16.04 1.09 -21.13
CA ALA A 61 -17.05 0.22 -21.73
C ALA A 61 -16.89 0.17 -23.25
#